data_AF-A0A376VXW6-F1
#
_entry.id   AF-A0A376VXW6-F1
#
_cell.length_a   1.000
_cell.length_b   1.000
_cell.length_c   1.000
_cell.angle_alpha   90.00
_cell.angle_beta   90.00
_cell.angle_gamma   90.00
#
_symmetry.space_group_name_H-M   'P 1'
#
loop_
_entity.id
_entity.type
_entity.pdbx_description
1 polymer ?
#
loop_
_entity_poly.entity_id
_entity_poly.type
_entity_poly.pdbx_seq_one_letter_code
_entity_poly.pdbx_strand_id
1 'polypeptide(L)'
;MTPGIDELNCAKKFVRIKETVRVEDGDKWAEFKPYNGFSLDFTIDFNHPAIDSSNQRYAMNFSADAFMRQISRARTFGFMRDIEYLQSRGLCLGGSFDCAIVVDDYRVLNEDGLRFEDEFVRHKNA
;
A
#
# COMPACT_ATOMS: atom_id res chain seq x y z
N MET A 1 -2.02 -20.11 4.78
CA MET A 1 -1.55 -20.72 3.53
C MET A 1 -2.13 -22.11 3.47
N THR A 2 -2.94 -22.40 2.45
CA THR A 2 -3.66 -23.69 2.33
C THR A 2 -3.37 -24.42 1.00
N PRO A 3 -2.60 -23.84 0.06
CA PRO A 3 -1.77 -24.60 -0.88
C PRO A 3 -0.27 -24.32 -0.68
N GLY A 4 0.58 -25.34 -0.95
CA GLY A 4 2.05 -25.27 -0.86
C GLY A 4 2.71 -24.69 -2.12
N ILE A 5 4.04 -24.52 -2.07
CA ILE A 5 4.88 -24.07 -3.20
C ILE A 5 5.60 -25.30 -3.78
N ASP A 6 5.65 -25.41 -5.10
CA ASP A 6 6.42 -26.43 -5.82
C ASP A 6 7.47 -25.75 -6.73
N GLU A 7 8.70 -26.23 -6.68
CA GLU A 7 9.80 -25.68 -7.47
C GLU A 7 9.86 -26.35 -8.84
N LEU A 8 9.77 -25.54 -9.89
CA LEU A 8 9.84 -26.04 -11.25
C LEU A 8 11.29 -26.14 -11.73
N ASN A 9 11.56 -27.11 -12.61
CA ASN A 9 12.85 -27.25 -13.29
C ASN A 9 13.05 -26.19 -14.40
N CYS A 10 13.01 -24.93 -14.02
CA CYS A 10 13.24 -23.77 -14.89
C CYS A 10 13.83 -22.63 -14.07
N ALA A 11 14.82 -21.94 -14.62
CA ALA A 11 15.45 -20.81 -13.93
C ALA A 11 14.46 -19.64 -13.78
N LYS A 12 14.25 -19.18 -12.54
CA LYS A 12 13.52 -17.94 -12.25
C LYS A 12 14.28 -16.75 -12.82
N LYS A 13 13.62 -15.98 -13.69
CA LYS A 13 14.20 -14.79 -14.31
C LYS A 13 13.91 -13.56 -13.45
N PHE A 14 14.91 -12.69 -13.31
CA PHE A 14 14.80 -11.42 -12.59
C PHE A 14 15.13 -10.26 -13.53
N VAL A 15 14.45 -9.14 -13.35
CA VAL A 15 14.77 -7.89 -14.05
C VAL A 15 15.77 -7.12 -13.20
N ARG A 16 16.96 -6.87 -13.75
CA ARG A 16 17.99 -6.06 -13.10
C ARG A 16 18.02 -4.67 -13.68
N ILE A 17 17.79 -3.67 -12.83
CA ILE A 17 17.93 -2.26 -13.18
C ILE A 17 19.43 -1.95 -13.35
N LYS A 18 19.81 -1.42 -14.52
CA LYS A 18 21.20 -1.07 -14.86
C LYS A 18 21.43 0.43 -14.90
N GLU A 19 20.38 1.21 -15.13
CA GLU A 19 20.41 2.66 -15.23
C GLU A 19 19.23 3.23 -14.44
N THR A 20 19.38 4.46 -13.95
CA THR A 20 18.31 5.14 -13.24
C THR A 20 17.21 5.54 -14.22
N VAL A 21 15.96 5.21 -13.89
CA VAL A 21 14.78 5.57 -14.69
C VAL A 21 13.80 6.29 -13.77
N ARG A 22 13.34 7.46 -14.20
CA ARG A 22 12.41 8.31 -13.43
C ARG A 22 11.25 8.74 -14.32
N VAL A 23 10.05 8.73 -13.75
CA VAL A 23 8.83 9.27 -14.36
C VAL A 23 8.20 10.27 -13.40
N GLU A 24 7.57 11.31 -13.95
CA GLU A 24 6.96 12.40 -13.20
C GLU A 24 5.57 12.73 -13.78
N ASP A 25 4.64 13.09 -12.90
CA ASP A 25 3.30 13.58 -13.24
C ASP A 25 2.91 14.67 -12.22
N GLY A 26 3.10 15.93 -12.60
CA GLY A 26 2.89 17.07 -11.70
C GLY A 26 3.85 17.04 -10.50
N ASP A 27 3.29 16.88 -9.31
CA ASP A 27 4.01 16.77 -8.03
C ASP A 27 4.43 15.33 -7.68
N LYS A 28 3.99 14.33 -8.46
CA LYS A 28 4.25 12.92 -8.21
C LYS A 28 5.40 12.42 -9.06
N TRP A 29 6.15 11.45 -8.53
CA TRP A 29 7.20 10.77 -9.27
C TRP A 29 7.41 9.34 -8.81
N ALA A 30 7.98 8.52 -9.68
CA ALA A 30 8.50 7.20 -9.35
C ALA A 30 9.87 7.00 -9.98
N GLU A 31 10.78 6.34 -9.27
CA GLU A 31 12.17 6.17 -9.71
C GLU A 31 12.69 4.77 -9.39
N PHE A 32 13.37 4.15 -10.36
CA PHE A 32 14.20 2.97 -10.14
C PHE A 32 15.68 3.34 -10.25
N LYS A 33 16.51 2.85 -9.33
CA LYS A 33 17.98 2.98 -9.37
C LYS A 33 18.64 1.61 -9.41
N PRO A 34 19.84 1.49 -10.01
CA PRO A 34 20.63 0.28 -9.89
C PRO A 34 20.93 -0.05 -8.42
N TYR A 35 20.53 -1.23 -7.98
CA TYR A 35 20.71 -1.70 -6.60
C TYR A 35 20.92 -3.22 -6.57
N ASN A 36 21.81 -3.69 -5.70
CA ASN A 36 22.06 -5.12 -5.52
C ASN A 36 21.13 -5.69 -4.44
N GLY A 37 19.86 -5.80 -4.78
CA GLY A 37 18.79 -6.23 -3.89
C GLY A 37 17.46 -5.67 -4.38
N PHE A 38 16.48 -5.63 -3.49
CA PHE A 38 15.21 -4.97 -3.76
C PHE A 38 14.80 -4.17 -2.53
N SER A 39 14.72 -2.85 -2.67
CA SER A 39 14.30 -1.91 -1.63
C SER A 39 13.16 -1.04 -2.16
N LEU A 40 12.23 -0.72 -1.29
CA LEU A 40 11.06 0.12 -1.57
C LEU A 40 11.11 1.31 -0.62
N ASP A 41 10.87 2.51 -1.15
CA ASP A 41 10.75 3.75 -0.39
C ASP A 41 9.58 4.52 -0.99
N PHE A 42 8.50 4.63 -0.22
CA PHE A 42 7.25 5.20 -0.67
C PHE A 42 6.82 6.32 0.27
N THR A 43 6.39 7.42 -0.32
CA THR A 43 5.83 8.55 0.40
C THR A 43 4.43 8.82 -0.12
N ILE A 44 3.47 8.94 0.78
CA ILE A 44 2.15 9.50 0.51
C ILE A 44 2.15 10.97 0.94
N ASP A 45 1.28 11.78 0.36
CA ASP A 45 1.06 13.16 0.80
C ASP A 45 -0.46 13.35 0.97
N PHE A 46 -0.94 13.03 2.16
CA PHE A 46 -2.35 13.22 2.51
C PHE A 46 -2.47 14.33 3.55
N ASN A 47 -3.13 15.41 3.17
CA ASN A 47 -3.54 16.44 4.11
C ASN A 47 -4.85 16.03 4.80
N HIS A 48 -4.77 15.05 5.72
CA HIS A 48 -5.93 14.52 6.42
C HIS A 48 -5.65 14.38 7.93
N PRO A 49 -6.55 14.84 8.83
CA PRO A 49 -6.31 14.79 10.28
C PRO A 49 -6.07 13.38 10.84
N ALA A 50 -6.63 12.35 10.20
CA ALA A 50 -6.43 10.95 10.59
C ALA A 50 -5.08 10.36 10.14
N ILE A 51 -4.30 11.08 9.33
CA ILE A 51 -3.00 10.63 8.79
C ILE A 51 -1.93 11.60 9.26
N ASP A 52 -1.24 11.22 10.35
CA ASP A 52 -0.14 12.01 10.88
C ASP A 52 0.99 12.15 9.82
N SER A 53 1.52 13.36 9.68
CA SER A 53 2.66 13.68 8.81
C SER A 53 3.88 12.76 9.01
N SER A 54 4.11 12.27 10.23
CA SER A 54 5.20 11.34 10.57
C SER A 54 5.01 9.93 9.99
N ASN A 55 3.78 9.58 9.61
CA ASN A 55 3.40 8.25 9.11
C ASN A 55 3.20 8.20 7.59
N GLN A 56 3.74 9.20 6.87
CA GLN A 56 3.52 9.34 5.43
C GLN A 56 4.67 8.82 4.57
N ARG A 57 5.80 8.41 5.16
CA ARG A 57 6.90 7.77 4.44
C ARG A 57 7.22 6.42 5.05
N TYR A 58 7.39 5.41 4.20
CA TYR A 58 7.78 4.08 4.61
C TYR A 58 8.84 3.51 3.66
N ALA A 59 9.94 3.04 4.23
CA ALA A 59 11.04 2.45 3.49
C ALA A 59 11.41 1.08 4.06
N MET A 60 11.63 0.11 3.18
CA MET A 60 12.01 -1.26 3.57
C MET A 60 12.92 -1.93 2.56
N ASN A 61 13.75 -2.86 3.05
CA ASN A 61 14.40 -3.86 2.21
C ASN A 61 13.47 -5.06 2.08
N PHE A 62 13.18 -5.47 0.84
CA PHE A 62 12.23 -6.53 0.56
C PHE A 62 12.79 -7.90 0.91
N SER A 63 12.02 -8.67 1.66
CA SER A 63 12.16 -10.11 1.82
C SER A 63 10.77 -10.73 1.98
N ALA A 64 10.62 -12.04 1.73
CA ALA A 64 9.34 -12.71 1.91
C ALA A 64 8.80 -12.56 3.34
N ASP A 65 9.67 -12.67 4.34
CA ASP A 65 9.32 -12.48 5.75
C ASP A 65 8.92 -11.06 6.08
N ALA A 66 9.67 -10.07 5.56
CA ALA A 66 9.35 -8.65 5.76
C ALA A 66 8.01 -8.30 5.11
N PHE A 67 7.75 -8.78 3.89
CA PHE A 67 6.48 -8.60 3.22
C PHE A 67 5.31 -9.20 4.02
N MET A 68 5.43 -10.47 4.44
CA MET A 68 4.39 -11.14 5.21
C MET A 68 4.07 -10.40 6.52
N ARG A 69 5.09 -9.94 7.26
CA ARG A 69 4.89 -9.33 8.58
C ARG A 69 4.52 -7.85 8.52
N GLN A 70 5.08 -7.09 7.59
CA GLN A 70 5.07 -5.63 7.61
C GLN A 70 4.10 -5.03 6.59
N ILE A 71 3.83 -5.71 5.47
CA ILE A 71 3.03 -5.17 4.36
C ILE A 71 1.72 -5.92 4.17
N SER A 72 1.74 -7.26 4.17
CA SER A 72 0.61 -8.08 3.69
C SER A 72 -0.73 -7.87 4.42
N ARG A 73 -0.70 -7.36 5.65
CA ARG A 73 -1.89 -7.12 6.48
C ARG A 73 -2.44 -5.70 6.35
N ALA A 74 -1.74 -4.79 5.68
CA ALA A 74 -2.17 -3.41 5.52
C ALA A 74 -3.38 -3.33 4.57
N ARG A 75 -4.51 -2.87 5.12
CA ARG A 75 -5.78 -2.81 4.40
C ARG A 75 -5.83 -1.63 3.43
N THR A 76 -6.63 -1.79 2.38
CA THR A 76 -7.02 -0.67 1.53
C THR A 76 -7.85 0.33 2.33
N PHE A 77 -7.93 1.57 1.86
CA PHE A 77 -8.62 2.64 2.55
C PHE A 77 -9.39 3.54 1.57
N GLY A 78 -10.46 4.15 2.07
CA GLY A 78 -11.29 5.08 1.30
C GLY A 78 -12.05 6.04 2.19
N PHE A 79 -12.49 7.15 1.60
CA PHE A 79 -13.31 8.14 2.29
C PHE A 79 -14.78 7.74 2.28
N MET A 80 -15.47 7.94 3.41
CA MET A 80 -16.89 7.61 3.56
C MET A 80 -17.75 8.25 2.46
N ARG A 81 -17.51 9.53 2.18
CA ARG A 81 -18.22 10.30 1.13
C ARG A 81 -18.04 9.68 -0.26
N ASP A 82 -16.84 9.20 -0.57
CA ASP A 82 -16.54 8.57 -1.86
C ASP A 82 -17.20 7.20 -1.97
N ILE A 83 -17.24 6.42 -0.88
CA ILE A 83 -17.89 5.11 -0.85
C ILE A 83 -19.39 5.28 -1.10
N GLU A 84 -20.06 6.18 -0.39
CA GLU A 84 -21.49 6.46 -0.58
C GLU A 84 -21.78 6.95 -2.00
N TYR A 85 -20.95 7.85 -2.52
CA TYR A 85 -21.07 8.34 -3.88
C TYR A 85 -20.89 7.23 -4.92
N LEU A 86 -19.88 6.39 -4.79
CA LEU A 86 -19.63 5.26 -5.70
C LEU A 86 -20.78 4.24 -5.67
N GLN A 87 -21.27 3.91 -4.47
CA GLN A 87 -22.40 3.00 -4.29
C GLN A 87 -23.69 3.55 -4.92
N SER A 88 -23.94 4.86 -4.81
CA SER A 88 -25.06 5.51 -5.49
C SER A 88 -25.03 5.37 -7.02
N ARG A 89 -23.85 5.10 -7.59
CA ARG A 89 -23.62 4.89 -9.03
C ARG A 89 -23.45 3.42 -9.41
N GLY A 90 -23.72 2.49 -8.49
CA GLY A 90 -23.58 1.05 -8.73
C GLY A 90 -22.13 0.55 -8.73
N LEU A 91 -21.19 1.34 -8.20
CA LEU A 91 -19.77 0.98 -8.05
C LEU A 91 -19.46 0.70 -6.57
N CYS A 92 -18.39 -0.05 -6.27
CA CYS A 92 -17.97 -0.34 -4.89
C CYS A 92 -19.08 -0.96 -3.99
N LEU A 93 -19.97 -1.78 -4.57
CA LEU A 93 -21.12 -2.37 -3.87
C LEU A 93 -20.74 -3.31 -2.72
N GLY A 94 -19.52 -3.86 -2.73
CA GLY A 94 -18.97 -4.66 -1.63
C GLY A 94 -18.15 -3.86 -0.62
N GLY A 95 -18.06 -2.53 -0.77
CA GLY A 95 -17.31 -1.68 0.14
C GLY A 95 -17.97 -1.61 1.51
N SER A 96 -17.35 -2.24 2.52
CA SER A 96 -17.75 -2.19 3.92
C SER A 96 -16.52 -2.01 4.83
N PHE A 97 -16.76 -1.78 6.12
CA PHE A 97 -15.71 -1.69 7.14
C PHE A 97 -14.89 -3.00 7.28
N ASP A 98 -15.43 -4.13 6.82
CA ASP A 98 -14.77 -5.44 6.89
C ASP A 98 -13.65 -5.58 5.86
N CYS A 99 -13.75 -4.88 4.73
CA CYS A 99 -12.81 -4.98 3.62
C CYS A 99 -11.88 -3.76 3.47
N ALA A 100 -12.21 -2.62 4.09
CA ALA A 100 -11.45 -1.38 3.97
C ALA A 100 -11.38 -0.59 5.28
N ILE A 101 -10.32 0.19 5.43
CA ILE A 101 -10.29 1.30 6.39
C ILE A 101 -11.15 2.42 5.82
N VAL A 102 -12.15 2.84 6.58
CA VAL A 102 -13.02 3.94 6.19
C VAL A 102 -12.68 5.15 7.04
N VAL A 103 -12.42 6.27 6.38
CA VAL A 103 -12.14 7.56 7.03
C VAL A 103 -13.26 8.55 6.71
N ASP A 104 -13.75 9.25 7.72
CA ASP A 104 -14.51 10.49 7.52
C ASP A 104 -13.52 11.68 7.40
N ASP A 105 -14.00 12.92 7.38
CA ASP A 105 -13.14 14.11 7.22
C ASP A 105 -12.16 14.36 8.41
N TYR A 106 -12.27 13.59 9.49
CA TYR A 106 -11.57 13.85 10.75
C TYR A 106 -10.86 12.62 11.32
N ARG A 107 -11.39 11.41 11.14
CA ARG A 107 -10.94 10.20 11.84
C ARG A 107 -11.22 8.91 11.08
N VAL A 108 -10.55 7.85 11.54
CA VAL A 108 -10.85 6.46 11.16
C VAL A 108 -12.16 6.03 11.84
N LEU A 109 -13.04 5.37 11.07
CA LEU A 109 -14.36 4.92 11.52
C LEU A 109 -14.39 3.45 11.97
N ASN A 110 -13.40 2.64 11.59
CA ASN A 110 -13.34 1.24 12.01
C ASN A 110 -13.17 1.15 13.54
N GLU A 111 -14.04 0.39 14.23
CA GLU A 111 -14.03 0.27 15.70
C GLU A 111 -12.71 -0.28 16.25
N ASP A 112 -12.11 -1.26 15.55
CA ASP A 112 -10.81 -1.85 15.89
C ASP A 112 -9.61 -0.95 15.53
N GLY A 113 -9.86 0.21 14.90
CA GLY A 113 -8.83 1.14 14.45
C GLY A 113 -7.91 0.58 13.36
N LEU A 114 -6.64 0.98 13.43
CA LEU A 114 -5.59 0.58 12.48
C LEU A 114 -4.82 -0.64 12.99
N ARG A 115 -4.36 -1.48 12.07
CA ARG A 115 -3.45 -2.61 12.35
C ARG A 115 -2.01 -2.13 12.51
N PHE A 116 -1.67 -0.99 11.92
CA PHE A 116 -0.39 -0.32 12.01
C PHE A 116 -0.62 1.19 12.08
N GLU A 117 0.20 1.94 12.82
CA GLU A 117 0.09 3.40 12.89
C GLU A 117 0.31 4.06 11.51
N ASP A 118 1.12 3.43 10.66
CA ASP A 118 1.47 3.80 9.29
C ASP A 118 0.78 2.90 8.24
N GLU A 119 -0.41 2.35 8.55
CA GLU A 119 -1.11 1.39 7.67
C GLU A 119 -1.42 1.96 6.27
N PHE A 120 -1.72 3.26 6.18
CA PHE A 120 -2.01 3.94 4.91
C PHE A 120 -0.85 3.90 3.92
N VAL A 121 0.37 4.24 4.36
CA VAL A 121 1.57 4.22 3.51
C VAL A 121 2.02 2.78 3.23
N ARG A 122 1.84 1.86 4.18
CA ARG A 122 2.15 0.43 3.98
C ARG A 122 1.26 -0.22 2.93
N HIS A 123 -0.02 0.13 2.88
CA HIS A 123 -0.92 -0.40 1.83
C HIS A 123 -0.48 0.03 0.43
N LYS A 124 0.12 1.22 0.27
CA LYS A 124 0.68 1.66 -1.02
C LYS A 124 1.97 0.94 -1.42
N ASN A 125 2.60 0.21 -0.50
CA ASN A 125 3.76 -0.65 -0.75
C ASN A 125 3.39 -2.11 -1.06
N ALA A 126 2.10 -2.49 -0.96
CA ALA A 126 1.61 -3.85 -1.22
C ALA A 126 1.35 -4.09 -2.71
#